data_AF-A0A9X3MPH4-F1
#
_entry.id   AF-A0A9X3MPH4-F1
#
_cell.length_a   1.000
_cell.length_b   1.000
_cell.length_c   1.000
_cell.angle_alpha   90.00
_cell.angle_beta   90.00
_cell.angle_gamma   90.00
#
_symmetry.space_group_name_H-M   'P 1'
#
loop_
_entity.id
_entity.type
_entity.pdbx_description
1 polymer ?
#
loop_
_entity_poly.entity_id
_entity_poly.type
_entity_poly.pdbx_seq_one_letter_code
_entity_poly.pdbx_strand_id
1 'polypeptide(L)'
;MYPHTIDNGHGERMTFLGVDGDRLRLTSTVDPGAGPPMHIHHLQTETVRVERGRIGYVVAGGTPQFAGVGESVTFEPGVEHRFWNAGDDELTLAGEVFPADNLEFFLSAIYASVAAHGGRPGALDAAYLLTRYRTEFAMTAIPAPVRRFVLPLQALFGRAFGRYSHFADAPTPVNRPMSATLPGRTTSARSSAG
;
A
#
# COMPACT_ATOMS: atom_id res chain seq x y z
N MET A 1 -15.62 -8.08 -7.03
CA MET A 1 -15.66 -9.54 -7.29
C MET A 1 -14.22 -10.03 -7.21
N TYR A 2 -13.96 -11.12 -6.51
CA TYR A 2 -12.63 -11.72 -6.46
C TYR A 2 -12.57 -12.97 -7.37
N PRO A 3 -11.41 -13.29 -7.96
CA PRO A 3 -10.21 -12.46 -7.99
C PRO A 3 -10.35 -11.27 -8.96
N HIS A 4 -9.61 -10.19 -8.72
CA HIS A 4 -9.44 -9.13 -9.72
C HIS A 4 -8.05 -8.49 -9.60
N THR A 5 -7.55 -7.96 -10.72
CA THR A 5 -6.18 -7.45 -10.84
C THR A 5 -6.18 -5.94 -11.07
N ILE A 6 -5.28 -5.24 -10.38
CA ILE A 6 -4.95 -3.83 -10.61
C ILE A 6 -3.48 -3.72 -11.04
N ASP A 7 -3.17 -2.70 -11.82
CA ASP A 7 -1.83 -2.43 -12.34
C ASP A 7 -1.42 -1.01 -11.93
N ASN A 8 -0.25 -0.87 -11.31
CA ASN A 8 0.23 0.43 -10.84
C ASN A 8 0.80 1.31 -11.96
N GLY A 9 0.92 0.80 -13.20
CA GLY A 9 1.51 1.48 -14.34
C GLY A 9 3.04 1.62 -14.27
N HIS A 10 3.66 0.99 -13.28
CA HIS A 10 5.07 1.10 -12.90
C HIS A 10 5.71 -0.26 -12.62
N GLY A 11 5.22 -1.31 -13.29
CA GLY A 11 5.80 -2.66 -13.23
C GLY A 11 5.33 -3.49 -12.04
N GLU A 12 4.22 -3.15 -11.40
CA GLU A 12 3.58 -4.01 -10.40
C GLU A 12 2.11 -4.27 -10.75
N ARG A 13 1.74 -5.54 -10.79
CA ARG A 13 0.36 -6.00 -10.93
C ARG A 13 -0.04 -6.78 -9.67
N MET A 14 -1.10 -6.33 -9.01
CA MET A 14 -1.63 -6.94 -7.79
C MET A 14 -2.97 -7.61 -8.09
N THR A 15 -3.14 -8.86 -7.71
CA THR A 15 -4.41 -9.59 -7.82
C THR A 15 -4.98 -9.83 -6.42
N PHE A 16 -6.08 -9.15 -6.09
CA PHE A 16 -6.79 -9.41 -4.84
C PHE A 16 -7.55 -10.74 -4.97
N LEU A 17 -7.34 -11.63 -4.01
CA LEU A 17 -7.91 -12.98 -4.00
C LEU A 17 -9.17 -13.06 -3.13
N GLY A 18 -9.29 -12.19 -2.13
CA GLY A 18 -10.45 -12.12 -1.24
C GLY A 18 -10.08 -11.66 0.16
N VAL A 19 -11.12 -11.52 0.98
CA VAL A 19 -11.02 -11.21 2.41
C VAL A 19 -11.50 -12.41 3.20
N ASP A 20 -10.65 -12.92 4.10
CA ASP A 20 -10.94 -14.01 5.03
C ASP A 20 -10.99 -13.45 6.46
N GLY A 21 -12.20 -13.28 7.01
CA GLY A 21 -12.43 -12.50 8.21
C GLY A 21 -12.11 -11.02 7.96
N ASP A 22 -10.99 -10.55 8.50
CA ASP A 22 -10.48 -9.18 8.31
C ASP A 22 -9.08 -9.20 7.65
N ARG A 23 -8.70 -10.31 7.03
CA ARG A 23 -7.41 -10.47 6.36
C ARG A 23 -7.60 -10.40 4.85
N LEU A 24 -7.02 -9.39 4.23
CA LEU A 24 -6.97 -9.28 2.78
C LEU A 24 -5.85 -10.16 2.24
N ARG A 25 -6.16 -11.06 1.30
CA ARG A 25 -5.19 -11.87 0.57
C ARG A 25 -5.04 -11.35 -0.86
N LEU A 26 -3.80 -11.21 -1.32
CA LEU A 26 -3.47 -10.84 -2.68
C LEU A 26 -2.22 -11.57 -3.17
N THR A 27 -1.99 -11.55 -4.48
CA THR A 27 -0.68 -11.83 -5.07
C THR A 27 -0.16 -10.60 -5.78
N SER A 28 1.16 -10.45 -5.89
CA SER A 28 1.79 -9.39 -6.68
C SER A 28 2.84 -9.97 -7.61
N THR A 29 2.87 -9.49 -8.85
CA THR A 29 3.98 -9.68 -9.79
C THR A 29 4.68 -8.36 -10.01
N VAL A 30 6.00 -8.34 -9.84
CA VAL A 30 6.80 -7.11 -9.80
C VAL A 30 7.98 -7.22 -10.77
N ASP A 31 8.08 -6.28 -11.70
CA ASP A 31 9.17 -6.17 -12.68
C ASP A 31 10.51 -5.85 -11.99
N PRO A 32 11.66 -6.20 -12.60
CA PRO A 32 12.98 -5.86 -12.06
C PRO A 32 13.12 -4.40 -11.64
N GLY A 33 13.53 -4.15 -10.40
CA GLY A 33 13.70 -2.81 -9.83
C GLY A 33 12.39 -2.07 -9.47
N ALA A 34 11.23 -2.58 -9.88
CA ALA A 34 9.93 -2.01 -9.54
C ALA A 34 9.53 -2.34 -8.10
N GLY A 35 8.56 -1.59 -7.57
CA GLY A 35 8.00 -1.74 -6.23
C GLY A 35 7.42 -0.43 -5.71
N PRO A 36 6.70 -0.45 -4.58
CA PRO A 36 6.10 0.75 -4.05
C PRO A 36 7.16 1.76 -3.59
N PRO A 37 6.85 3.06 -3.64
CA PRO A 37 7.68 4.09 -3.01
C PRO A 37 7.67 3.92 -1.47
N MET A 38 8.51 4.71 -0.79
CA MET A 38 8.51 4.75 0.67
C MET A 38 7.14 5.23 1.19
N HIS A 39 6.53 4.40 2.04
CA HIS A 39 5.19 4.64 2.57
C HIS A 39 5.01 4.03 3.97
N ILE A 40 3.87 4.35 4.58
CA ILE A 40 3.45 3.84 5.88
C ILE A 40 2.02 3.33 5.76
N HIS A 41 1.77 2.15 6.34
CA HIS A 41 0.44 1.71 6.77
C HIS A 41 0.35 1.96 8.27
N HIS A 42 -0.50 2.88 8.70
CA HIS A 42 -0.61 3.28 10.10
C HIS A 42 -1.31 2.22 10.96
N LEU A 43 -2.19 1.42 10.37
CA LEU A 43 -3.04 0.49 11.10
C LEU A 43 -2.80 -0.98 10.72
N GLN A 44 -2.34 -1.23 9.51
CA GLN A 44 -2.21 -2.56 8.94
C GLN A 44 -0.80 -3.14 9.15
N THR A 45 -0.76 -4.43 9.45
CA THR A 45 0.41 -5.27 9.22
C THR A 45 0.37 -5.75 7.78
N GLU A 46 1.46 -5.57 7.04
CA GLU A 46 1.66 -6.13 5.70
C GLU A 46 2.68 -7.26 5.76
N THR A 47 2.31 -8.44 5.28
CA THR A 47 3.22 -9.58 5.16
C THR A 47 3.30 -10.01 3.71
N VAL A 48 4.50 -10.10 3.16
CA VAL A 48 4.76 -10.61 1.81
C VAL A 48 5.65 -11.84 1.89
N ARG A 49 5.23 -12.93 1.27
CA ARG A 49 6.00 -14.16 1.09
C ARG A 49 6.50 -14.26 -0.34
N VAL A 50 7.78 -14.57 -0.51
CA VAL A 50 8.38 -14.71 -1.85
C VAL A 50 8.03 -16.09 -2.42
N GLU A 51 7.27 -16.11 -3.51
CA GLU A 51 6.95 -17.35 -4.24
C GLU A 51 7.95 -17.58 -5.39
N ARG A 52 8.47 -16.50 -5.98
CA ARG A 52 9.50 -16.54 -7.04
C ARG A 52 10.34 -15.27 -7.02
N GLY A 53 11.65 -15.38 -7.28
CA GLY A 53 12.54 -14.23 -7.39
C GLY A 53 13.18 -13.82 -6.07
N ARG A 54 13.59 -12.55 -5.97
CA ARG A 54 14.25 -11.98 -4.78
C ARG A 54 13.67 -10.61 -4.47
N ILE A 55 13.16 -10.45 -3.25
CA ILE A 55 12.71 -9.14 -2.75
C ILE A 55 13.87 -8.42 -2.07
N GLY A 56 14.04 -7.14 -2.38
CA GLY A 56 14.80 -6.21 -1.57
C GLY A 56 13.84 -5.32 -0.80
N TYR A 57 14.15 -4.99 0.46
CA TYR A 57 13.31 -4.11 1.25
C TYR A 57 14.15 -3.25 2.20
N VAL A 58 13.56 -2.14 2.64
CA VAL A 58 14.19 -1.25 3.62
C VAL A 58 13.12 -0.62 4.49
N VAL A 59 13.42 -0.52 5.78
CA VAL A 59 12.67 0.25 6.78
C VAL A 59 13.42 1.55 7.04
N ALA A 60 12.71 2.66 7.29
CA ALA A 60 13.33 3.96 7.52
C ALA A 60 14.39 3.90 8.65
N GLY A 61 15.56 4.49 8.38
CA GLY A 61 16.72 4.44 9.28
C GLY A 61 17.51 3.13 9.26
N GLY A 62 17.04 2.10 8.55
CA GLY A 62 17.73 0.84 8.34
C GLY A 62 18.61 0.82 7.08
N THR A 63 19.22 -0.34 6.84
CA THR A 63 19.93 -0.64 5.59
C THR A 63 19.09 -1.61 4.73
N PRO A 64 19.31 -1.65 3.40
CA PRO A 64 18.69 -2.65 2.54
C PRO A 64 18.86 -4.08 3.06
N GLN A 65 17.75 -4.82 3.11
CA GLN A 65 17.69 -6.24 3.41
C GLN A 65 17.08 -7.00 2.23
N PHE A 66 17.22 -8.33 2.22
CA PHE A 66 16.76 -9.17 1.12
C PHE A 66 16.17 -10.47 1.64
N ALA A 67 15.18 -10.99 0.91
CA ALA A 67 14.60 -12.31 1.13
C ALA A 67 14.38 -13.03 -0.21
N GLY A 68 14.48 -14.35 -0.19
CA GLY A 68 14.31 -15.25 -1.32
C GLY A 68 13.11 -16.18 -1.16
N VAL A 69 12.96 -17.11 -2.11
CA VAL A 69 11.82 -18.01 -2.21
C VAL A 69 11.57 -18.77 -0.89
N GLY A 70 10.32 -18.71 -0.43
CA GLY A 70 9.84 -19.35 0.78
C GLY A 70 9.91 -18.50 2.04
N GLU A 71 10.71 -17.43 2.03
CA GLU A 71 10.84 -16.49 3.14
C GLU A 71 9.72 -15.43 3.11
N SER A 72 9.39 -14.90 4.28
CA SER A 72 8.40 -13.83 4.45
C SER A 72 9.04 -12.58 5.05
N VAL A 73 8.58 -11.42 4.59
CA VAL A 73 8.89 -10.10 5.15
C VAL A 73 7.61 -9.53 5.73
N THR A 74 7.67 -9.07 6.97
CA THR A 74 6.54 -8.45 7.67
C THR A 74 6.86 -7.01 8.01
N PHE A 75 5.99 -6.10 7.60
CA PHE A 75 6.01 -4.69 7.95
C PHE A 75 4.92 -4.42 8.99
N GLU A 76 5.34 -4.03 10.20
CA GLU A 76 4.41 -3.73 11.30
C GLU A 76 3.72 -2.36 11.12
N PRO A 77 2.55 -2.14 11.74
CA PRO A 77 1.84 -0.88 11.66
C PRO A 77 2.71 0.31 12.10
N GLY A 78 2.64 1.40 11.34
CA GLY A 78 3.39 2.64 11.58
C GLY A 78 4.85 2.59 11.14
N VAL A 79 5.35 1.45 10.67
CA VAL A 79 6.70 1.33 10.14
C VAL A 79 6.76 1.91 8.73
N GLU A 80 7.61 2.91 8.54
CA GLU A 80 7.90 3.45 7.22
C GLU A 80 8.80 2.49 6.45
N HIS A 81 8.36 2.04 5.28
CA HIS A 81 9.06 1.03 4.50
C HIS A 81 8.81 1.13 3.00
N ARG A 82 9.62 0.40 2.25
CA ARG A 82 9.39 0.04 0.85
C ARG A 82 10.02 -1.31 0.55
N PHE A 83 9.59 -1.92 -0.54
CA PHE A 83 10.27 -3.04 -1.17
C PHE A 83 10.48 -2.79 -2.66
N TRP A 84 11.31 -3.63 -3.28
CA TRP A 84 11.50 -3.70 -4.72
C TRP A 84 11.86 -5.12 -5.14
N ASN A 85 11.65 -5.44 -6.42
CA ASN A 85 12.25 -6.62 -7.01
C ASN A 85 13.76 -6.41 -7.16
N ALA A 86 14.56 -7.18 -6.44
CA ALA A 86 16.02 -7.10 -6.41
C ALA A 86 16.71 -8.07 -7.38
N GLY A 87 15.94 -8.80 -8.20
CA GLY A 87 16.45 -9.68 -9.24
C GLY A 87 16.28 -9.12 -10.65
N ASP A 88 16.75 -9.90 -11.63
CA ASP A 88 16.69 -9.58 -13.06
C ASP A 88 15.45 -10.17 -13.76
N ASP A 89 14.72 -11.06 -13.07
CA ASP A 89 13.47 -11.68 -13.52
C ASP A 89 12.28 -11.17 -12.68
N GLU A 90 11.05 -11.38 -13.18
CA GLU A 90 9.81 -11.08 -12.45
C GLU A 90 9.77 -11.75 -11.06
N LEU A 91 9.50 -10.93 -10.04
CA LEU A 91 9.25 -11.34 -8.65
C LEU A 91 7.76 -11.67 -8.48
N THR A 92 7.45 -12.78 -7.82
CA THR A 92 6.08 -13.13 -7.43
C THR A 92 5.97 -13.19 -5.91
N LEU A 93 5.01 -12.46 -5.36
CA LEU A 93 4.72 -12.39 -3.93
C LEU A 93 3.32 -12.91 -3.64
N ALA A 94 3.17 -13.67 -2.55
CA ALA A 94 1.89 -13.85 -1.87
C ALA A 94 1.81 -12.83 -0.74
N GLY A 95 0.78 -11.97 -0.75
CA GLY A 95 0.58 -10.90 0.21
C GLY A 95 -0.61 -11.16 1.13
N GLU A 96 -0.43 -10.85 2.41
CA GLU A 96 -1.51 -10.77 3.38
C GLU A 96 -1.45 -9.42 4.11
N VAL A 97 -2.58 -8.74 4.18
CA VAL A 97 -2.71 -7.49 4.93
C VAL A 97 -3.78 -7.65 5.99
N PHE A 98 -3.45 -7.27 7.22
CA PHE A 98 -4.37 -7.33 8.35
C PHE A 98 -4.31 -6.07 9.21
N PRO A 99 -5.47 -5.46 9.53
CA PRO A 99 -6.77 -5.74 8.94
C PRO A 99 -6.87 -5.22 7.50
N ALA A 100 -7.89 -5.64 6.75
CA ALA A 100 -8.06 -5.24 5.35
C ALA A 100 -8.37 -3.74 5.24
N ASP A 101 -9.23 -3.24 6.14
CA ASP A 101 -9.75 -1.86 6.17
C ASP A 101 -9.97 -1.30 4.75
N ASN A 102 -9.43 -0.13 4.42
CA ASN A 102 -9.63 0.53 3.13
C ASN A 102 -8.49 0.30 2.11
N LEU A 103 -7.58 -0.65 2.34
CA LEU A 103 -6.38 -0.80 1.48
C LEU A 103 -6.75 -1.11 0.03
N GLU A 104 -7.62 -2.10 -0.20
CA GLU A 104 -8.03 -2.48 -1.55
C GLU A 104 -8.68 -1.31 -2.31
N PHE A 105 -9.56 -0.56 -1.64
CA PHE A 105 -10.17 0.63 -2.22
C PHE A 105 -9.11 1.68 -2.56
N PHE A 106 -8.21 1.99 -1.62
CA PHE A 106 -7.18 3.01 -1.79
C PHE A 106 -6.27 2.70 -2.98
N LEU A 107 -5.75 1.46 -3.07
CA LEU A 107 -4.87 1.02 -4.15
C LEU A 107 -5.61 1.00 -5.49
N SER A 108 -6.83 0.46 -5.54
CA SER A 108 -7.64 0.43 -6.76
C SER A 108 -7.92 1.84 -7.28
N ALA A 109 -8.27 2.77 -6.38
CA ALA A 109 -8.58 4.15 -6.73
C ALA A 109 -7.35 4.92 -7.23
N ILE A 110 -6.20 4.80 -6.55
CA ILE A 110 -4.99 5.53 -6.95
C ILE A 110 -4.41 4.97 -8.26
N TYR A 111 -4.47 3.65 -8.48
CA TYR A 111 -3.98 3.02 -9.72
C TYR A 111 -4.91 3.31 -10.90
N ALA A 112 -6.23 3.30 -10.70
CA ALA A 112 -7.17 3.77 -11.72
C ALA A 112 -6.89 5.24 -12.12
N SER A 113 -6.56 6.10 -11.14
CA SER A 113 -6.16 7.48 -11.42
C SER A 113 -4.84 7.55 -12.20
N VAL A 114 -3.84 6.74 -11.87
CA VAL A 114 -2.57 6.64 -12.60
C VAL A 114 -2.79 6.26 -14.07
N ALA A 115 -3.61 5.23 -14.31
CA ALA A 115 -3.94 4.77 -15.65
C ALA A 115 -4.65 5.86 -16.46
N ALA A 116 -5.59 6.59 -15.83
CA ALA A 116 -6.33 7.68 -16.48
C ALA A 116 -5.49 8.93 -16.79
N HIS A 117 -4.35 9.12 -16.11
CA HIS A 117 -3.53 10.32 -16.20
C HIS A 117 -2.11 10.07 -16.72
N GLY A 118 -1.86 8.94 -17.38
CA GLY A 118 -0.61 8.70 -18.11
C GLY A 118 0.60 8.45 -17.22
N GLY A 119 0.43 7.69 -16.14
CA GLY A 119 1.56 7.22 -15.31
C GLY A 119 1.81 8.03 -14.04
N ARG A 120 0.90 8.91 -13.63
CA ARG A 120 0.88 9.54 -12.30
C ARG A 120 -0.57 9.74 -11.88
N PRO A 121 -0.91 9.68 -10.59
CA PRO A 121 -2.28 9.97 -10.18
C PRO A 121 -2.63 11.43 -10.47
N GLY A 122 -3.88 11.67 -10.86
CA GLY A 122 -4.40 13.02 -11.01
C GLY A 122 -4.26 13.80 -9.71
N ALA A 123 -3.86 15.08 -9.78
CA ALA A 123 -3.52 15.85 -8.58
C ALA A 123 -4.69 15.96 -7.58
N LEU A 124 -5.93 16.10 -8.06
CA LEU A 124 -7.12 16.14 -7.21
C LEU A 124 -7.44 14.76 -6.62
N ASP A 125 -7.24 13.67 -7.37
CA ASP A 125 -7.47 12.32 -6.88
C ASP A 125 -6.47 11.96 -5.78
N ALA A 126 -5.18 12.23 -6.01
CA ALA A 126 -4.13 12.06 -5.03
C ALA A 126 -4.41 12.91 -3.77
N ALA A 127 -4.79 14.17 -3.93
CA ALA A 127 -5.15 15.05 -2.82
C ALA A 127 -6.35 14.51 -2.03
N TYR A 128 -7.40 14.04 -2.70
CA TYR A 128 -8.57 13.44 -2.06
C TYR A 128 -8.20 12.20 -1.27
N LEU A 129 -7.58 11.21 -1.91
CA LEU A 129 -7.26 9.91 -1.31
C LEU A 129 -6.29 10.05 -0.14
N LEU A 130 -5.19 10.81 -0.32
CA LEU A 130 -4.19 11.01 0.72
C LEU A 130 -4.70 11.89 1.87
N THR A 131 -5.68 12.76 1.64
CA THR A 131 -6.31 13.53 2.73
C THR A 131 -7.36 12.71 3.48
N ARG A 132 -8.17 11.93 2.76
CA ARG A 132 -9.28 11.12 3.29
C ARG A 132 -8.75 9.98 4.16
N TYR A 133 -7.78 9.23 3.66
CA TYR A 133 -7.24 8.03 4.31
C TYR A 133 -5.93 8.30 5.06
N ARG A 134 -5.68 9.55 5.47
CA ARG A 134 -4.45 9.95 6.18
C ARG A 134 -4.22 9.26 7.54
N THR A 135 -5.27 8.67 8.10
CA THR A 135 -5.20 7.90 9.36
C THR A 135 -4.79 6.45 9.12
N GLU A 136 -4.80 6.01 7.87
CA GLU A 136 -4.48 4.65 7.45
C GLU A 136 -3.17 4.63 6.65
N PHE A 137 -2.93 5.61 5.77
CA PHE A 137 -1.79 5.62 4.86
C PHE A 137 -1.05 6.96 4.84
N ALA A 138 0.27 6.90 4.66
CA ALA A 138 1.08 8.08 4.39
C ALA A 138 2.17 7.81 3.34
N MET A 139 2.31 8.75 2.41
CA MET A 139 3.38 8.77 1.40
C MET A 139 4.50 9.67 1.89
N THR A 140 5.54 9.11 2.50
CA THR A 140 6.58 9.90 3.16
C THR A 140 7.49 10.64 2.20
N ALA A 141 7.57 10.18 0.95
CA ALA A 141 8.22 10.88 -0.16
C ALA A 141 7.62 12.27 -0.45
N ILE A 142 6.36 12.52 -0.10
CA ILE A 142 5.74 13.85 -0.24
C ILE A 142 6.08 14.69 1.00
N PRO A 143 6.69 15.89 0.90
CA PRO A 143 7.10 16.67 2.07
C PRO A 143 5.96 16.91 3.08
N ALA A 144 6.28 16.87 4.38
CA ALA A 144 5.29 17.01 5.46
C ALA A 144 4.41 18.28 5.36
N PRO A 145 4.94 19.48 5.01
CA PRO A 145 4.10 20.66 4.82
C PRO A 145 3.07 20.50 3.69
N VAL A 146 3.44 19.80 2.61
CA VAL A 146 2.54 19.52 1.49
C VAL A 146 1.41 18.60 1.94
N ARG A 147 1.74 17.51 2.65
CA ARG A 147 0.72 16.59 3.19
C ARG A 147 -0.22 17.27 4.19
N ARG A 148 0.30 18.16 5.03
CA ARG A 148 -0.46 18.79 6.12
C ARG A 148 -1.36 19.94 5.65
N PHE A 149 -0.96 20.68 4.62
CA PHE A 149 -1.64 21.92 4.24
C PHE A 149 -2.13 21.92 2.78
N VAL A 150 -1.28 21.52 1.85
CA VAL A 150 -1.59 21.63 0.41
C VAL A 150 -2.62 20.58 -0.03
N LEU A 151 -2.41 19.30 0.31
CA LEU A 151 -3.34 18.24 -0.09
C LEU A 151 -4.75 18.46 0.48
N PRO A 152 -4.95 18.82 1.77
CA PRO A 152 -6.29 19.06 2.29
C PRO A 152 -6.98 20.27 1.64
N LEU A 153 -6.23 21.32 1.32
CA LEU A 153 -6.76 22.49 0.63
C LEU A 153 -7.20 22.15 -0.80
N GLN A 154 -6.38 21.40 -1.54
CA GLN A 154 -6.73 20.89 -2.87
C GLN A 154 -7.95 19.97 -2.82
N ALA A 155 -8.01 19.09 -1.82
CA ALA A 155 -9.16 18.22 -1.56
C ALA A 155 -10.44 19.06 -1.33
N LEU A 156 -10.37 20.11 -0.53
CA LEU A 156 -11.50 21.01 -0.28
C LEU A 156 -11.98 21.69 -1.57
N PHE A 157 -11.06 22.22 -2.38
CA PHE A 157 -11.42 22.84 -3.67
C PHE A 157 -12.08 21.85 -4.61
N GLY A 158 -11.52 20.65 -4.81
CA GLY A 158 -12.14 19.65 -5.67
C GLY A 158 -13.55 19.26 -5.20
N ARG A 159 -13.81 19.26 -3.88
CA ARG A 159 -15.15 19.00 -3.33
C ARG A 159 -16.11 20.14 -3.66
N ALA A 160 -15.68 21.40 -3.49
CA ALA A 160 -16.48 22.58 -3.81
C ALA A 160 -16.89 22.63 -5.31
N PHE A 161 -16.06 22.07 -6.20
CA PHE A 161 -16.33 21.99 -7.64
C PHE A 161 -16.89 20.64 -8.12
N GLY A 162 -17.32 19.75 -7.20
CA GLY A 162 -17.94 18.47 -7.57
C GLY A 162 -17.03 17.48 -8.31
N ARG A 163 -15.70 17.55 -8.10
CA ARG A 163 -14.69 16.78 -8.84
C ARG A 163 -14.50 15.33 -8.38
N TYR A 164 -15.28 14.85 -7.41
CA TYR A 164 -15.09 13.52 -6.79
C TYR A 164 -16.29 12.59 -6.92
N SER A 165 -17.11 12.77 -7.96
CA SER A 165 -18.26 11.88 -8.20
C SER A 165 -17.84 10.41 -8.41
N HIS A 166 -16.66 10.17 -8.99
CA HIS A 166 -16.09 8.82 -9.14
C HIS A 166 -15.61 8.21 -7.82
N PHE A 167 -15.58 8.97 -6.72
CA PHE A 167 -15.34 8.48 -5.37
C PHE A 167 -16.60 8.50 -4.50
N ALA A 168 -17.79 8.46 -5.10
CA ALA A 168 -19.05 8.44 -4.38
C ALA A 168 -19.15 7.25 -3.40
N ASP A 169 -18.62 6.10 -3.80
CA ASP A 169 -18.64 4.86 -2.99
C ASP A 169 -17.41 4.72 -2.08
N ALA A 170 -16.65 5.80 -1.86
CA ALA A 170 -15.44 5.76 -1.04
C ALA A 170 -15.76 5.40 0.42
N PRO A 171 -15.25 4.28 0.96
CA PRO A 171 -15.55 3.85 2.32
C PRO A 171 -15.05 4.85 3.37
N THR A 172 -15.64 4.79 4.57
CA THR A 172 -15.32 5.70 5.67
C THR A 172 -13.90 5.42 6.19
N PRO A 173 -13.08 6.47 6.41
CA PRO A 173 -11.76 6.30 6.99
C PRO A 173 -11.81 5.68 8.39
N VAL A 174 -10.85 4.81 8.68
CA VAL A 174 -10.73 4.19 10.00
C VAL A 174 -10.03 5.14 10.96
N ASN A 175 -10.67 5.38 12.11
CA ASN A 175 -10.14 6.21 13.18
C ASN A 175 -10.04 5.37 14.46
N ARG A 176 -8.99 4.56 14.57
CA ARG A 176 -8.67 3.82 15.81
C ARG A 176 -7.22 4.08 16.24
N PRO A 177 -6.92 4.11 17.54
CA PRO A 177 -5.56 4.32 18.02
C PRO A 177 -4.65 3.17 17.59
N MET A 178 -3.41 3.48 17.18
CA MET A 178 -2.38 2.48 16.80
C MET A 178 -2.14 1.41 17.88
N SER A 179 -2.34 1.76 19.15
CA SER A 179 -2.17 0.87 20.30
C SER A 179 -3.34 -0.09 20.52
N ALA A 180 -4.42 -0.01 19.73
CA ALA A 180 -5.52 -0.96 19.85
C ALA A 180 -5.05 -2.36 19.45
N THR A 181 -5.00 -3.29 20.40
CA THR A 181 -4.75 -4.70 20.13
C THR A 181 -5.92 -5.26 19.33
N LEU A 182 -5.68 -5.62 18.06
CA LEU A 182 -6.67 -6.30 17.23
C LEU A 182 -6.56 -7.82 17.43
N PRO A 183 -7.69 -8.53 17.61
CA PRO A 183 -7.69 -9.99 17.64
C PRO A 183 -7.20 -10.54 16.30
N GLY A 184 -6.18 -11.41 16.31
CA GLY A 184 -5.58 -11.99 15.10
C GLY A 184 -4.29 -11.32 14.60
N ARG A 185 -3.77 -10.31 15.33
CA ARG A 185 -2.46 -9.70 15.07
C ARG A 185 -1.34 -10.66 15.48
N THR A 186 -0.75 -11.35 14.51
CA THR A 186 0.47 -12.15 14.71
C THR A 186 1.68 -11.22 14.73
N THR A 187 2.23 -10.96 15.91
CA THR A 187 3.53 -10.30 16.03
C THR A 187 4.63 -11.29 15.67
N SER A 188 5.20 -11.19 14.47
CA SER A 188 6.49 -11.84 14.19
C SER A 188 7.32 -11.05 13.18
N ALA A 189 8.01 -10.04 13.67
CA ALA A 189 9.31 -9.70 13.11
C ALA A 189 10.33 -10.72 13.62
N ARG A 190 10.46 -11.85 12.93
CA ARG A 190 11.66 -12.69 12.99
C ARG A 190 12.07 -12.98 11.56
N SER A 191 13.13 -12.31 11.12
CA SER A 191 14.06 -12.92 10.18
C SER A 191 14.60 -14.16 10.89
N SER A 192 14.09 -15.36 10.60
CA SER A 192 14.81 -16.58 10.91
C SER A 192 15.99 -16.66 9.95
N ALA A 193 17.05 -15.93 10.28
CA ALA A 193 18.37 -16.23 9.75
C ALA A 193 18.81 -17.55 10.41
N GLY A 194 18.78 -18.62 9.62
CA GLY A 194 19.57 -19.83 9.87
C GLY A 194 20.94 -19.69 9.23
#